data_AF-A0A4R5BJ85-F1
#
_entry.id   AF-A0A4R5BJ85-F1
#
_cell.length_a   1.000
_cell.length_b   1.000
_cell.length_c   1.000
_cell.angle_alpha   90.00
_cell.angle_beta   90.00
_cell.angle_gamma   90.00
#
_symmetry.space_group_name_H-M   'P 1'
#
loop_
_entity.id
_entity.type
_entity.pdbx_description
1 polymer ?
#
loop_
_entity_poly.entity_id
_entity_poly.type
_entity_poly.pdbx_seq_one_letter_code
_entity_poly.pdbx_strand_id
1 'polypeptide(L)'
;MPPVWHGLGRFSLGGEPVRGRASWAAIENADFAFHARAVLSHRFVSHIRDASVDGLTVHNCHTFVMNDRLFAHNGVVKGCGCSAHG
;
A
#
# COMPACT_ATOMS: atom_id res chain seq x y z
N MET A 1 -18.53 -3.82 -8.55
CA MET A 1 -17.24 -3.15 -8.84
C MET A 1 -16.11 -4.07 -8.43
N PRO A 2 -15.02 -4.17 -9.20
CA PRO A 2 -13.81 -4.82 -8.70
C PRO A 2 -13.32 -4.08 -7.45
N PRO A 3 -12.76 -4.80 -6.47
CA PRO A 3 -12.26 -4.21 -5.24
C PRO A 3 -11.09 -3.26 -5.52
N VAL A 4 -11.29 -1.99 -5.18
CA VAL A 4 -10.33 -0.90 -5.29
C VAL A 4 -9.66 -0.68 -3.94
N TRP A 5 -8.34 -0.46 -3.93
CA TRP A 5 -7.54 -0.38 -2.70
C TRP A 5 -6.72 0.88 -2.68
N HIS A 6 -6.49 1.39 -1.47
CA HIS A 6 -5.53 2.45 -1.24
C HIS A 6 -4.59 2.12 -0.08
N GLY A 7 -3.34 2.52 -0.27
CA GLY A 7 -2.30 2.49 0.74
C GLY A 7 -1.68 3.87 0.90
N LEU A 8 -1.48 4.28 2.15
CA LEU A 8 -0.72 5.48 2.50
C LEU A 8 0.37 5.10 3.51
N GLY A 9 1.61 5.07 3.04
CA GLY A 9 2.80 5.03 3.87
C GLY A 9 3.28 6.44 4.20
N ARG A 10 3.74 6.63 5.43
CA ARG A 10 4.36 7.87 5.91
C ARG A 10 5.52 7.57 6.82
N PHE A 11 6.42 8.53 7.00
CA PHE A 11 7.34 8.50 8.13
C PHE A 11 6.75 9.28 9.31
N SER A 12 6.91 8.79 10.54
CA SER A 12 6.59 9.57 11.74
C SER A 12 7.54 10.77 11.83
N LEU A 13 7.23 11.72 12.72
CA LEU A 13 8.14 12.83 13.00
C LEU A 13 9.46 12.35 13.64
N GLY A 14 9.46 11.16 14.25
CA GLY A 14 10.67 10.48 14.75
C GLY A 14 11.43 9.70 13.68
N GLY A 15 10.96 9.66 12.43
CA GLY A 15 11.64 8.97 11.32
C GLY A 15 11.23 7.51 11.10
N GLU A 16 10.26 7.00 11.85
CA GLU A 16 9.81 5.60 11.74
C GLU A 16 8.79 5.40 10.62
N PRO A 17 8.86 4.34 9.80
CA PRO A 17 7.86 4.07 8.77
C PRO A 17 6.54 3.58 9.38
N VAL A 18 5.44 4.19 8.96
CA VAL A 18 4.07 3.83 9.35
C VAL A 18 3.27 3.50 8.10
N ARG A 19 2.58 2.35 8.12
CA ARG A 19 1.74 1.86 7.00
C ARG A 19 0.26 1.97 7.34
N GLY A 20 -0.52 2.63 6.48
CA GLY A 20 -1.98 2.60 6.48
C GLY A 20 -2.49 1.94 5.21
N ARG A 21 -3.41 0.97 5.32
CA ARG A 21 -3.98 0.24 4.18
C ARG A 21 -5.47 0.02 4.38
N ALA A 22 -6.24 0.13 3.31
CA ALA A 22 -7.66 -0.15 3.35
C ALA A 22 -8.17 -0.84 2.07
N SER A 23 -9.33 -1.44 2.26
CA SER A 23 -10.05 -2.34 1.38
C SER A 23 -11.10 -1.70 0.49
N TRP A 24 -11.03 -0.37 0.39
CA TRP A 24 -12.03 0.44 -0.28
C TRP A 24 -11.37 1.39 -1.27
N ALA A 25 -12.16 1.89 -2.22
CA ALA A 25 -11.79 3.00 -3.07
C ALA A 25 -11.41 4.22 -2.22
N ALA A 26 -10.28 4.86 -2.51
CA ALA A 26 -9.91 6.11 -1.83
C ALA A 26 -10.94 7.22 -2.08
N ILE A 27 -11.51 7.25 -3.28
CA ILE A 27 -12.45 8.31 -3.70
C ILE A 27 -13.83 8.19 -3.02
N GLU A 28 -14.23 6.99 -2.65
CA GLU A 28 -15.52 6.73 -1.98
C GLU A 28 -15.39 6.72 -0.45
N ASN A 29 -14.17 6.77 0.07
CA ASN A 29 -13.90 6.63 1.50
C ASN A 29 -13.75 8.01 2.17
N ALA A 30 -14.85 8.50 2.74
CA ALA A 30 -14.89 9.77 3.46
C ALA A 30 -13.95 9.80 4.67
N ASP A 31 -13.82 8.68 5.39
CA ASP A 31 -12.89 8.57 6.53
C ASP A 31 -11.45 8.68 6.07
N PHE A 32 -11.10 8.05 4.95
CA PHE A 32 -9.78 8.21 4.35
C PHE A 32 -9.52 9.67 3.97
N ALA A 33 -10.46 10.34 3.29
CA ALA A 33 -10.31 11.73 2.91
C ALA A 33 -10.14 12.66 4.13
N PHE A 34 -10.88 12.40 5.22
CA PHE A 34 -10.77 13.13 6.47
C PHE A 34 -9.41 12.90 7.14
N HIS A 35 -9.05 11.63 7.37
CA HIS A 35 -7.81 11.28 8.05
C HIS A 35 -6.56 11.66 7.26
N ALA A 36 -6.57 11.50 5.93
CA ALA A 36 -5.45 11.85 5.06
C ALA A 36 -5.03 13.32 5.19
N ARG A 37 -6.00 14.23 5.38
CA ARG A 37 -5.74 15.66 5.61
C ARG A 37 -5.03 15.96 6.93
N ALA A 38 -5.18 15.08 7.92
CA ALA A 38 -4.57 15.22 9.23
C ALA A 38 -3.20 14.53 9.34
N VAL A 39 -2.74 13.86 8.28
CA VAL A 39 -1.45 13.14 8.31
C VAL A 39 -0.29 14.10 8.08
N LEU A 40 0.57 14.24 9.10
CA LEU A 40 1.82 14.97 9.00
C LEU A 40 3.01 14.02 8.82
N SER A 41 3.87 14.35 7.85
CA SER A 41 5.15 13.69 7.61
C SER A 41 6.02 14.54 6.71
N HIS A 42 7.33 14.33 6.80
CA HIS A 42 8.29 14.85 5.82
C HIS A 42 8.30 14.04 4.51
N ARG A 43 7.82 12.78 4.53
CA ARG A 43 7.91 11.87 3.39
C ARG A 43 6.74 10.89 3.36
N PHE A 44 6.14 10.75 2.18
CA PHE A 44 4.99 9.89 1.95
C PHE A 44 5.24 8.95 0.77
N VAL A 45 4.60 7.79 0.80
CA VAL A 45 4.45 6.87 -0.35
C VAL A 45 2.99 6.45 -0.40
N SER A 46 2.29 6.76 -1.48
CA SER A 46 0.87 6.40 -1.65
C SER A 46 0.70 5.51 -2.87
N HIS A 47 -0.27 4.60 -2.81
CA HIS A 47 -0.59 3.70 -3.92
C HIS A 47 -2.09 3.45 -4.00
N ILE A 48 -2.68 3.70 -5.17
CA ILE A 48 -4.05 3.30 -5.50
C ILE A 48 -3.94 2.14 -6.47
N ARG A 49 -4.69 1.07 -6.22
CA ARG A 49 -4.74 -0.09 -7.10
C ARG A 49 -6.18 -0.35 -7.52
N ASP A 50 -6.41 -0.34 -8.82
CA ASP A 50 -7.54 -1.02 -9.44
C ASP A 50 -7.09 -2.47 -9.70
N ALA A 51 -7.66 -3.42 -8.95
CA ALA A 51 -7.21 -4.81 -8.98
C ALA A 51 -8.11 -5.63 -9.91
N SER A 52 -7.59 -5.99 -11.08
CA SER A 52 -8.22 -6.87 -12.06
C SER A 52 -7.80 -8.36 -11.95
N VAL A 53 -6.98 -8.72 -10.95
CA VAL A 53 -6.40 -10.06 -10.76
C VAL A 53 -6.60 -10.55 -9.33
N ASP A 54 -7.00 -11.82 -9.21
CA ASP A 54 -7.35 -12.53 -7.97
C ASP A 54 -6.28 -12.51 -6.87
N GLY A 55 -6.70 -12.76 -5.62
CA GLY A 55 -5.81 -12.94 -4.45
C GLY A 55 -5.65 -11.71 -3.56
N LEU A 56 -6.76 -11.01 -3.31
CA LEU A 56 -6.75 -9.68 -2.72
C LEU A 56 -6.99 -9.74 -1.21
N THR A 57 -5.88 -9.79 -0.49
CA THR A 57 -5.89 -9.67 0.98
C THR A 57 -5.28 -8.33 1.37
N VAL A 58 -5.66 -7.82 2.55
CA VAL A 58 -5.01 -6.65 3.18
C VAL A 58 -3.48 -6.82 3.29
N HIS A 59 -2.98 -8.05 3.38
CA HIS A 59 -1.55 -8.35 3.45
C HIS A 59 -0.83 -8.11 2.12
N ASN A 60 -1.49 -8.31 0.98
CA ASN A 60 -0.93 -8.10 -0.35
C ASN A 60 -1.09 -6.65 -0.83
N CYS A 61 -1.62 -5.77 0.00
CA CYS A 61 -1.81 -4.37 -0.34
C CYS A 61 -0.56 -3.55 -0.01
N HIS A 62 -0.21 -2.64 -0.91
CA HIS A 62 0.73 -1.58 -0.62
C HIS A 62 0.17 -0.65 0.48
N THR A 63 1.00 0.02 1.28
CA THR A 63 2.47 0.03 1.26
C THR A 63 3.11 -1.11 2.07
N PHE A 64 4.30 -1.54 1.62
CA PHE A 64 5.15 -2.49 2.33
C PHE A 64 6.20 -1.75 3.16
N VAL A 65 6.63 -2.38 4.26
CA VAL A 65 7.68 -1.90 5.16
C VAL A 65 8.73 -2.98 5.30
N MET A 66 10.00 -2.65 5.07
CA MET A 66 11.15 -3.51 5.31
C MET A 66 12.38 -2.65 5.56
N ASN A 67 13.19 -2.98 6.57
CA ASN A 67 14.45 -2.31 6.89
C ASN A 67 14.33 -0.77 6.88
N ASP A 68 13.36 -0.26 7.62
CA ASP A 68 13.03 1.17 7.75
C ASP A 68 12.71 1.91 6.45
N ARG A 69 12.26 1.17 5.43
CA ARG A 69 11.88 1.72 4.12
C ARG A 69 10.43 1.44 3.82
N LEU A 70 9.79 2.42 3.19
CA LEU A 70 8.48 2.27 2.56
C LEU A 70 8.66 1.88 1.11
N PHE A 71 7.83 0.96 0.63
CA PHE A 71 7.85 0.50 -0.75
C PHE A 71 6.46 0.37 -1.36
N ALA A 72 6.34 0.81 -2.61
CA ALA A 72 5.20 0.58 -3.47
C ALA A 72 5.64 0.21 -4.88
N HIS A 73 4.95 -0.73 -5.50
CA HIS A 73 5.23 -1.22 -6.85
C HIS A 73 3.97 -1.16 -7.72
N ASN A 74 4.10 -0.56 -8.90
CA ASN A 74 3.06 -0.57 -9.92
C ASN A 74 3.52 -1.42 -11.10
N GLY A 75 2.98 -2.63 -11.19
CA GLY A 75 3.32 -3.59 -12.24
C GLY A 75 3.20 -5.02 -11.78
N VAL A 76 3.55 -5.95 -12.66
CA VAL A 76 3.62 -7.38 -12.38
C VAL A 76 5.07 -7.84 -12.53
N VAL A 77 5.61 -8.50 -11.50
CA VAL A 77 6.89 -9.21 -11.61
C VAL A 77 6.58 -10.62 -12.11
N LYS A 78 7.24 -11.04 -13.20
CA LYS A 78 7.16 -12.41 -13.73
C LYS A 78 8.41 -13.18 -13.32
N GLY A 79 8.30 -14.50 -13.16
CA GLY A 79 9.46 -15.36 -12.89
C GLY A 79 9.90 -15.42 -11.41
N CYS A 80 9.06 -15.00 -10.46
CA CYS A 80 9.35 -15.07 -9.02
C CYS A 80 9.25 -16.48 -8.42
N GLY A 81 9.12 -17.52 -9.24
CA GLY A 81 9.11 -18.90 -8.75
C GLY A 81 10.52 -19.29 -8.33
N CYS A 82 10.68 -19.86 -7.13
CA CYS A 82 11.87 -20.65 -6.84
C CYS A 82 11.99 -21.71 -7.95
N SER A 83 13.08 -21.71 -8.71
CA SER A 83 13.56 -22.98 -9.22
C SER A 83 13.94 -23.78 -7.98
N ALA A 84 13.09 -24.74 -7.60
CA ALA A 84 13.52 -25.76 -6.67
C ALA A 84 14.75 -26.42 -7.30
N HIS A 85 15.93 -26.08 -6.78
CA HIS A 85 17.10 -26.91 -6.96
C HIS A 85 16.89 -28.14 -6.08
N GLY A 86 16.80 -29.31 -6.71
CA GLY A 86 16.66 -30.61 -6.06
C GLY A 86 15.59 -31.46 -6.71
#